data_AF-A0A815D5M3-F1
#
_entry.id   AF-A0A815D5M3-F1
#
_cell.length_a   1.000
_cell.length_b   1.000
_cell.length_c   1.000
_cell.angle_alpha   90.00
_cell.angle_beta   90.00
_cell.angle_gamma   90.00
#
_symmetry.space_group_name_H-M   'P 1'
#
loop_
_entity.id
_entity.type
_entity.pdbx_description
1 polymer ?
#
loop_
_entity_poly.entity_id
_entity_poly.type
_entity_poly.pdbx_seq_one_letter_code
_entity_poly.pdbx_strand_id
1 'polypeptide(L)'
;MDSTPNNPKLSFIQRYHILLKTHYFLFFSAFGVIFPILSLILRSHGLSNTEISISNIFLPFSVFLTSPLIGFIADKTRRYLLTFNILLIIVTITVTGIFFLPYIKSRHIIGNLHYEKQSEYMLDFCASQEVATKCSSRVECGCSYRAFCKKDDLKFNFIFTMNNYSVKHDLHESERSICDIKYHVPIEKTLLNDTLDIQQSVNIKCHIICSIPYFCHGSRYPKQMMYIIFYPILYVLGTNLLSIGNVIGASIGFASLSRADLFGKQRVWGTVGFGITAFAASRIYEYFHSEYVYIIMFDIIAILTIMITSFVPIRPVEMTDNNKKKQKFDLSILISLLKKVDVLVFLSTTFVWGMSFGCMFPYLGLYIDEIAPCHSRSIIGWMLLVSSISEVIAFYFARRVIKFCGINLSSILIFLAFALRFFGYYFIRKPYWYLPVETMHFFNFGILYVLIAERADTIAPPGLSGTLQGIAHGITHGLGKIIRN
;
A
#
# COMPACT_ATOMS: atom_id res chain seq x y z
N MET A 1 -15.27 51.95 -11.10
CA MET A 1 -16.31 51.36 -11.98
C MET A 1 -15.63 50.33 -12.84
N ASP A 2 -15.86 49.05 -12.55
CA ASP A 2 -15.97 47.98 -13.55
C ASP A 2 -16.54 46.75 -12.84
N SER A 3 -17.84 46.89 -12.54
CA SER A 3 -18.73 45.81 -12.19
C SER A 3 -18.99 44.97 -13.43
N THR A 4 -18.13 44.00 -13.71
CA THR A 4 -18.44 42.99 -14.72
C THR A 4 -19.59 42.12 -14.23
N PRO A 5 -20.64 41.89 -15.04
CA PRO A 5 -21.84 41.18 -14.62
C PRO A 5 -21.48 39.73 -14.26
N ASN A 6 -22.05 39.23 -13.15
CA ASN A 6 -22.01 37.83 -12.74
C ASN A 6 -22.50 36.95 -13.89
N ASN A 7 -21.58 36.48 -14.73
CA ASN A 7 -21.90 35.67 -15.90
C ASN A 7 -22.22 34.25 -15.40
N PRO A 8 -23.50 33.82 -15.39
CA PRO A 8 -23.91 32.59 -14.72
C PRO A 8 -23.27 31.34 -15.36
N LYS A 9 -22.89 31.41 -16.64
CA LYS A 9 -22.14 30.34 -17.32
C LYS A 9 -20.71 30.19 -16.78
N LEU A 10 -20.05 31.30 -16.42
CA LEU A 10 -18.67 31.27 -15.90
C LEU A 10 -18.62 30.74 -14.47
N SER A 11 -19.57 31.16 -13.61
CA SER A 11 -19.69 30.63 -12.24
C SER A 11 -20.08 29.15 -12.23
N PHE A 12 -20.92 28.71 -13.19
CA PHE A 12 -21.30 27.31 -13.36
C PHE A 12 -20.12 26.44 -13.82
N ILE A 13 -19.34 26.87 -14.81
CA ILE A 13 -18.14 26.15 -15.26
C ILE A 13 -17.08 26.07 -14.15
N GLN A 14 -16.92 27.12 -13.34
CA GLN A 14 -16.01 27.09 -12.20
C GLN A 14 -16.46 26.07 -11.13
N ARG A 15 -17.76 25.99 -10.82
CA ARG A 15 -18.31 24.99 -9.90
C ARG A 15 -18.06 23.55 -10.37
N TYR A 16 -18.13 23.27 -11.67
CA TYR A 16 -17.86 21.93 -12.24
C TYR A 16 -16.43 21.48 -11.96
N HIS A 17 -15.46 22.36 -12.20
CA HIS A 17 -14.06 22.04 -11.97
C HIS A 17 -13.77 21.87 -10.48
N ILE A 18 -14.39 22.66 -9.59
CA ILE A 18 -14.20 22.51 -8.14
C ILE A 18 -14.68 21.13 -7.68
N LEU A 19 -15.89 20.70 -8.08
CA LEU A 19 -16.41 19.39 -7.69
C LEU A 19 -15.53 18.23 -8.17
N LEU A 20 -14.99 18.32 -9.39
CA LEU A 20 -14.09 17.30 -9.92
C LEU A 20 -12.72 17.27 -9.20
N LYS A 21 -12.17 18.44 -8.83
CA LYS A 21 -10.97 18.52 -7.98
C LYS A 21 -11.21 17.90 -6.62
N THR A 22 -12.34 18.22 -5.99
CA THR A 22 -12.71 17.67 -4.68
C THR A 22 -12.92 16.17 -4.75
N HIS A 23 -13.55 15.65 -5.81
CA HIS A 23 -13.67 14.21 -6.05
C HIS A 23 -12.29 13.53 -6.10
N TYR A 24 -11.36 14.03 -6.92
CA TYR A 24 -10.02 13.45 -6.99
C TYR A 24 -9.28 13.57 -5.66
N PHE A 25 -9.34 14.73 -5.02
CA PHE A 25 -8.72 14.95 -3.72
C PHE A 25 -9.22 13.92 -2.70
N LEU A 26 -10.54 13.77 -2.53
CA LEU A 26 -11.13 12.87 -1.53
C LEU A 26 -10.88 11.40 -1.86
N PHE A 27 -11.10 10.97 -3.12
CA PHE A 27 -10.87 9.57 -3.50
C PHE A 27 -9.41 9.15 -3.25
N PHE A 28 -8.45 9.97 -3.66
CA PHE A 28 -7.04 9.67 -3.42
C PHE A 28 -6.60 9.89 -1.97
N SER A 29 -7.32 10.73 -1.20
CA SER A 29 -7.14 10.80 0.25
C SER A 29 -7.52 9.48 0.91
N ALA A 30 -8.68 8.89 0.57
CA ALA A 30 -9.06 7.57 1.06
C ALA A 30 -8.02 6.51 0.64
N PHE A 31 -7.59 6.53 -0.62
CA PHE A 31 -6.55 5.63 -1.12
C PHE A 31 -5.23 5.78 -0.32
N GLY A 32 -4.79 7.00 -0.03
CA GLY A 32 -3.55 7.29 0.69
C GLY A 32 -3.56 6.92 2.17
N VAL A 33 -4.73 6.96 2.83
CA VAL A 33 -4.86 6.54 4.22
C VAL A 33 -4.66 5.04 4.38
N ILE A 34 -5.27 4.23 3.51
CA ILE A 34 -5.36 2.78 3.72
C ILE A 34 -4.34 1.97 2.92
N PHE A 35 -4.12 2.30 1.65
CA PHE A 35 -3.34 1.45 0.75
C PHE A 35 -1.91 1.18 1.24
N PRO A 36 -1.13 2.19 1.70
CA PRO A 36 0.27 2.00 2.06
C PRO A 36 0.49 1.16 3.33
N ILE A 37 -0.52 1.08 4.19
CA ILE A 37 -0.45 0.40 5.49
C ILE A 37 -1.16 -0.95 5.48
N LEU A 38 -1.93 -1.27 4.44
CA LEU A 38 -2.80 -2.43 4.44
C LEU A 38 -2.02 -3.75 4.57
N SER A 39 -0.87 -3.88 3.90
CA SER A 39 0.02 -5.03 4.07
C SER A 39 0.62 -5.11 5.48
N LEU A 40 0.87 -3.96 6.12
CA LEU A 40 1.35 -3.92 7.50
C LEU A 40 0.26 -4.28 8.51
N ILE A 41 -1.00 -3.94 8.23
CA ILE A 41 -2.15 -4.35 9.04
C ILE A 41 -2.35 -5.87 8.97
N LEU A 42 -2.21 -6.47 7.78
CA LEU A 42 -2.22 -7.93 7.67
C LEU A 42 -1.12 -8.58 8.54
N ARG A 43 0.07 -7.99 8.55
CA ARG A 43 1.18 -8.45 9.41
C ARG A 43 0.86 -8.29 10.89
N SER A 44 0.30 -7.15 11.31
CA SER A 44 -0.10 -6.93 12.71
C SER A 44 -1.21 -7.87 13.19
N HIS A 45 -2.10 -8.30 12.28
CA HIS A 45 -3.16 -9.27 12.56
C HIS A 45 -2.67 -10.74 12.56
N GLY A 46 -1.39 -10.97 12.26
CA GLY A 46 -0.72 -12.25 12.42
C GLY A 46 -0.52 -13.06 11.14
N LEU A 47 -0.70 -12.47 9.95
CA LEU A 47 -0.32 -13.10 8.68
C LEU A 47 1.19 -13.06 8.48
N SER A 48 1.70 -14.06 7.77
CA SER A 48 3.12 -14.12 7.42
C SER A 48 3.50 -13.28 6.23
N ASN A 49 4.78 -12.89 6.18
CA ASN A 49 5.35 -12.24 5.00
C ASN A 49 5.13 -13.09 3.74
N THR A 50 5.17 -14.42 3.84
CA THR A 50 4.88 -15.33 2.73
C THR A 50 3.41 -15.26 2.29
N GLU A 51 2.46 -15.25 3.22
CA GLU A 51 1.02 -15.14 2.93
C GLU A 51 0.66 -13.78 2.32
N ILE A 52 1.23 -12.70 2.86
CA ILE A 52 1.07 -11.35 2.33
C ILE A 52 1.67 -11.26 0.93
N SER A 53 2.85 -11.88 0.71
CA SER A 53 3.50 -11.91 -0.61
C SER A 53 2.68 -12.68 -1.64
N ILE A 54 2.14 -13.84 -1.28
CA ILE A 54 1.22 -14.63 -2.13
C ILE A 54 0.00 -13.78 -2.51
N SER A 55 -0.60 -13.10 -1.53
CA SER A 55 -1.75 -12.20 -1.76
C SER A 55 -1.39 -11.07 -2.75
N ASN A 56 -0.19 -10.49 -2.59
CA ASN A 56 0.35 -9.46 -3.47
C ASN A 56 0.64 -9.94 -4.90
N ILE A 57 0.88 -11.24 -5.11
CA ILE A 57 1.05 -11.85 -6.44
C ILE A 57 -0.31 -11.97 -7.14
N PHE A 58 -1.38 -12.36 -6.44
CA PHE A 58 -2.72 -12.48 -7.03
C PHE A 58 -3.34 -11.12 -7.42
N LEU A 59 -2.96 -10.05 -6.73
CA LEU A 59 -3.49 -8.70 -6.97
C LEU A 59 -3.38 -8.24 -8.43
N PRO A 60 -2.19 -8.18 -9.06
CA PRO A 60 -2.05 -7.76 -10.45
C PRO A 60 -2.80 -8.63 -11.46
N PHE A 61 -2.88 -9.95 -11.25
CA PHE A 61 -3.68 -10.85 -12.09
C PHE A 61 -5.16 -10.48 -12.05
N SER A 62 -5.67 -10.27 -10.83
CA SER A 62 -7.07 -9.86 -10.64
C SER A 62 -7.33 -8.52 -11.31
N VAL A 63 -6.46 -7.51 -11.12
CA VAL A 63 -6.59 -6.18 -11.72
C VAL A 63 -6.57 -6.22 -13.24
N PHE A 64 -5.67 -7.02 -13.83
CA PHE A 64 -5.56 -7.17 -15.28
C PHE A 64 -6.84 -7.70 -15.92
N LEU A 65 -7.52 -8.65 -15.27
CA LEU A 65 -8.78 -9.24 -15.78
C LEU A 65 -10.00 -8.36 -15.51
N THR A 66 -10.11 -7.83 -14.30
CA THR A 66 -11.31 -7.13 -13.81
C THR A 66 -11.42 -5.69 -14.33
N SER A 67 -10.31 -4.96 -14.47
CA SER A 67 -10.34 -3.55 -14.87
C SER A 67 -10.94 -3.32 -16.27
N PRO A 68 -10.56 -4.08 -17.32
CA PRO A 68 -11.18 -3.93 -18.64
C PRO A 68 -12.67 -4.30 -18.63
N LEU A 69 -13.06 -5.33 -17.88
CA LEU A 69 -14.46 -5.78 -17.79
C LEU A 69 -15.36 -4.70 -17.17
N ILE A 70 -14.96 -4.16 -16.01
CA ILE A 70 -15.76 -3.13 -15.33
C ILE A 70 -15.71 -1.81 -16.11
N GLY A 71 -14.57 -1.46 -16.71
CA GLY A 71 -14.47 -0.31 -17.62
C GLY A 71 -15.45 -0.41 -18.79
N PHE A 72 -15.50 -1.56 -19.46
CA PHE A 72 -16.45 -1.81 -20.55
C PHE A 72 -17.92 -1.72 -20.10
N ILE A 73 -18.26 -2.25 -18.92
CA ILE A 73 -19.60 -2.14 -18.34
C ILE A 73 -19.94 -0.67 -18.04
N ALA A 74 -19.01 0.10 -17.46
CA ALA A 74 -19.20 1.51 -17.16
C ALA A 74 -19.42 2.33 -18.43
N ASP A 75 -18.63 2.08 -19.48
CA ASP A 75 -18.75 2.75 -20.78
C ASP A 75 -20.06 2.38 -21.49
N LYS A 76 -20.47 1.10 -21.45
CA LYS A 76 -21.72 0.63 -22.05
C LYS A 76 -22.94 1.18 -21.34
N THR A 77 -22.92 1.23 -20.01
CA THR A 77 -24.03 1.74 -19.20
C THR A 77 -24.06 3.27 -19.15
N ARG A 78 -22.92 3.93 -19.38
CA ARG A 78 -22.71 5.38 -19.23
C ARG A 78 -23.10 5.93 -17.85
N ARG A 79 -23.20 5.06 -16.84
CA ARG A 79 -23.58 5.40 -15.46
C ARG A 79 -22.34 5.49 -14.56
N TYR A 80 -21.33 6.25 -14.99
CA TYR A 80 -20.01 6.28 -14.35
C TYR A 80 -20.06 6.60 -12.86
N LEU A 81 -20.88 7.57 -12.42
CA LEU A 81 -21.00 7.94 -10.99
C LEU A 81 -21.60 6.80 -10.16
N LEU A 82 -22.66 6.16 -10.67
CA LEU A 82 -23.34 5.07 -9.97
C LEU A 82 -22.40 3.87 -9.83
N THR A 83 -21.72 3.49 -10.92
CA THR A 83 -20.73 2.40 -10.89
C THR A 83 -19.60 2.71 -9.92
N PHE A 84 -19.06 3.93 -9.95
CA PHE A 84 -18.01 4.35 -9.01
C PHE A 84 -18.48 4.29 -7.55
N ASN A 85 -19.66 4.82 -7.24
CA ASN A 85 -20.21 4.82 -5.87
C ASN A 85 -20.47 3.41 -5.35
N ILE A 86 -21.05 2.53 -6.17
CA ILE A 86 -21.26 1.11 -5.80
C ILE A 86 -19.92 0.44 -5.49
N LEU A 87 -18.91 0.62 -6.34
CA LEU A 87 -17.59 0.07 -6.09
C LEU A 87 -16.99 0.60 -4.80
N LEU A 88 -17.08 1.90 -4.54
CA LEU A 88 -16.53 2.49 -3.32
C LEU A 88 -17.25 2.00 -2.06
N ILE A 89 -18.57 1.75 -2.13
CA ILE A 89 -19.32 1.12 -1.03
C ILE A 89 -18.81 -0.30 -0.77
N ILE A 90 -18.63 -1.11 -1.81
CA ILE A 90 -18.14 -2.49 -1.67
C ILE A 90 -16.71 -2.49 -1.13
N VAL A 91 -15.84 -1.60 -1.62
CA VAL A 91 -14.49 -1.39 -1.07
C VAL A 91 -14.59 -1.12 0.42
N THR A 92 -15.42 -0.15 0.83
CA THR A 92 -15.56 0.24 2.22
C THR A 92 -15.94 -0.97 3.08
N ILE A 93 -16.98 -1.71 2.69
CA ILE A 93 -17.38 -2.93 3.40
C ILE A 93 -16.24 -3.96 3.49
N THR A 94 -15.53 -4.22 2.38
CA THR A 94 -14.46 -5.22 2.35
C THR A 94 -13.25 -4.83 3.20
N VAL A 95 -12.82 -3.57 3.12
CA VAL A 95 -11.68 -3.04 3.89
C VAL A 95 -12.03 -2.96 5.37
N THR A 96 -13.19 -2.43 5.73
CA THR A 96 -13.67 -2.39 7.11
C THR A 96 -13.80 -3.81 7.68
N GLY A 97 -14.28 -4.76 6.87
CA GLY A 97 -14.36 -6.18 7.25
C GLY A 97 -13.03 -6.79 7.68
N ILE A 98 -11.89 -6.35 7.13
CA ILE A 98 -10.56 -6.82 7.53
C ILE A 98 -10.26 -6.50 9.01
N PHE A 99 -10.65 -5.32 9.49
CA PHE A 99 -10.39 -4.87 10.87
C PHE A 99 -11.28 -5.54 11.92
N PHE A 100 -12.40 -6.13 11.49
CA PHE A 100 -13.30 -6.87 12.38
C PHE A 100 -13.01 -8.37 12.42
N LEU A 101 -12.07 -8.86 11.59
CA LEU A 101 -11.60 -10.23 11.70
C LEU A 101 -10.73 -10.40 12.97
N PRO A 102 -10.80 -11.55 13.65
CA PRO A 102 -10.01 -11.79 14.85
C PRO A 102 -8.53 -11.95 14.50
N TYR A 103 -7.67 -11.56 15.45
CA TYR A 103 -6.23 -11.77 15.38
C TYR A 103 -5.87 -13.27 15.31
N ILE A 104 -4.92 -13.62 14.46
CA ILE A 104 -4.40 -14.98 14.32
C ILE A 104 -3.43 -15.25 15.47
N LYS A 105 -3.68 -16.32 16.23
CA LYS A 105 -2.88 -16.70 17.40
C LYS A 105 -2.01 -17.93 17.08
N SER A 106 -0.83 -17.99 17.69
CA SER A 106 0.10 -19.11 17.54
C SER A 106 0.16 -19.93 18.83
N ARG A 107 0.33 -21.26 18.75
CA ARG A 107 0.43 -22.18 19.91
C ARG A 107 1.82 -22.22 20.52
N HIS A 108 2.84 -22.20 19.68
CA HIS A 108 4.24 -22.34 20.07
C HIS A 108 5.09 -21.30 19.34
N ILE A 109 6.10 -20.74 19.99
CA ILE A 109 7.11 -19.90 19.35
C ILE A 109 8.37 -20.76 19.14
N ILE A 110 9.05 -20.58 18.01
CA ILE A 110 10.33 -21.24 17.76
C ILE A 110 11.44 -20.33 18.30
N GLY A 111 12.30 -20.86 19.16
CA GLY A 111 13.50 -20.18 19.64
C GLY A 111 14.78 -20.93 19.24
N ASN A 112 15.83 -20.18 18.92
CA ASN A 112 17.16 -20.70 18.65
C ASN A 112 18.06 -20.43 19.86
N LEU A 113 18.76 -21.45 20.33
CA LEU A 113 19.70 -21.30 21.44
C LEU A 113 21.11 -21.01 20.90
N HIS A 114 21.66 -19.86 21.26
CA HIS A 114 23.01 -19.43 20.93
C HIS A 114 23.92 -19.49 22.15
N TYR A 115 25.20 -19.80 21.92
CA TYR A 115 26.23 -19.71 22.95
C TYR A 115 26.84 -18.30 22.95
N GLU A 116 26.76 -17.61 24.09
CA GLU A 116 27.43 -16.34 24.33
C GLU A 116 28.72 -16.59 25.13
N LYS A 117 29.80 -15.86 24.83
CA LYS A 117 31.07 -15.99 25.57
C LYS A 117 30.80 -15.75 27.08
N GLN A 118 31.39 -16.58 27.94
CA GLN A 118 31.21 -16.68 29.42
C GLN A 118 30.19 -17.73 29.93
N SER A 119 29.98 -18.84 29.21
CA SER A 119 29.11 -19.94 29.67
C SER A 119 27.62 -19.56 29.82
N GLU A 120 27.22 -18.41 29.28
CA GLU A 120 25.82 -17.99 29.16
C GLU A 120 25.25 -18.50 27.82
N TYR A 121 24.00 -18.97 27.84
CA TYR A 121 23.29 -19.40 26.64
C TYR A 121 22.11 -18.46 26.47
N MET A 122 21.99 -17.87 25.28
CA MET A 122 20.91 -16.96 24.93
C MET A 122 19.88 -17.72 24.10
N LEU A 123 18.64 -17.80 24.57
CA LEU A 123 17.52 -18.29 23.77
C LEU A 123 16.93 -17.11 23.02
N ASP A 124 17.26 -17.00 21.74
CA ASP A 124 16.64 -16.04 20.84
C ASP A 124 15.29 -16.58 20.38
N PHE A 125 14.22 -15.97 20.86
CA PHE A 125 12.87 -16.28 20.41
C PHE A 125 12.13 -14.98 20.05
N CYS A 126 11.26 -15.08 19.05
CA CYS A 126 10.45 -13.96 18.60
C CYS A 126 9.37 -13.61 19.64
N ALA A 127 9.36 -12.40 20.18
CA ALA A 127 8.32 -11.93 21.09
C ALA A 127 7.74 -10.58 20.62
N SER A 128 6.52 -10.26 21.07
CA SER A 128 5.92 -8.94 20.79
C SER A 128 6.78 -7.83 21.39
N GLN A 129 6.60 -6.59 20.89
CA GLN A 129 7.37 -5.39 21.24
C GLN A 129 7.47 -5.09 22.76
N GLU A 130 6.69 -5.78 23.59
CA GLU A 130 6.64 -5.64 25.05
C GLU A 130 7.52 -6.65 25.82
N VAL A 131 8.18 -7.60 25.14
CA VAL A 131 8.82 -8.74 25.82
C VAL A 131 10.27 -8.91 25.37
N ALA A 132 11.21 -8.60 26.26
CA ALA A 132 12.62 -8.99 26.16
C ALA A 132 13.03 -9.70 27.47
N THR A 133 13.80 -10.79 27.39
CA THR A 133 14.19 -11.59 28.57
C THR A 133 15.69 -11.88 28.62
N LYS A 134 16.23 -11.88 29.84
CA LYS A 134 17.51 -12.51 30.20
C LYS A 134 17.22 -13.76 31.04
N CYS A 135 17.91 -14.87 30.78
CA CYS A 135 17.78 -16.11 31.56
C CYS A 135 18.45 -15.93 32.94
N SER A 136 17.68 -16.07 34.04
CA SER A 136 18.16 -15.66 35.37
C SER A 136 18.64 -16.80 36.28
N SER A 137 18.26 -18.07 36.05
CA SER A 137 18.82 -19.19 36.83
C SER A 137 18.65 -20.53 36.14
N ARG A 138 19.72 -21.34 36.12
CA ARG A 138 19.65 -22.78 35.85
C ARG A 138 19.34 -23.50 37.15
N VAL A 139 18.21 -24.18 37.21
CA VAL A 139 17.98 -25.26 38.17
C VAL A 139 17.99 -26.56 37.37
N GLU A 140 18.43 -27.65 37.96
CA GLU A 140 18.66 -28.97 37.33
C GLU A 140 17.43 -29.56 36.57
N CYS A 141 16.26 -28.91 36.67
CA CYS A 141 15.10 -29.14 35.81
C CYS A 141 14.53 -27.81 35.26
N GLY A 142 15.03 -27.34 34.10
CA GLY A 142 14.41 -26.26 33.32
C GLY A 142 14.95 -24.84 33.56
N CYS A 143 14.73 -23.96 32.58
CA CYS A 143 15.06 -22.53 32.66
C CYS A 143 13.79 -21.72 32.94
N SER A 144 13.84 -20.89 33.99
CA SER A 144 12.81 -19.89 34.26
C SER A 144 13.24 -18.58 33.63
N TYR A 145 12.44 -18.09 32.67
CA TYR A 145 12.68 -16.81 32.02
C TYR A 145 11.82 -15.76 32.70
N ARG A 146 12.47 -14.68 33.12
CA ARG A 146 11.81 -13.56 33.80
C ARG A 146 11.85 -12.35 32.88
N ALA A 147 10.70 -11.93 32.39
CA ALA A 147 10.57 -10.64 31.70
C ALA A 147 10.26 -9.58 32.74
N PHE A 148 10.97 -8.45 32.69
CA PHE A 148 10.78 -7.33 33.60
C PHE A 148 10.19 -6.17 32.82
N CYS A 149 8.88 -5.97 32.95
CA CYS A 149 8.25 -4.74 32.50
C CYS A 149 8.17 -3.78 33.70
N LYS A 150 8.86 -2.65 33.62
CA LYS A 150 8.81 -1.60 34.64
C LYS A 150 7.99 -0.44 34.13
N LYS A 151 6.96 -0.07 34.89
CA LYS A 151 6.17 1.12 34.63
C LYS A 151 5.72 1.70 35.97
N ASP A 152 6.31 2.83 36.34
CA ASP A 152 6.00 3.61 37.54
C ASP A 152 6.00 2.76 38.84
N ASP A 153 7.17 2.18 39.15
CA ASP A 153 7.50 1.31 40.30
C ASP A 153 6.70 0.02 40.51
N LEU A 154 5.69 -0.25 39.67
CA LEU A 154 5.15 -1.59 39.48
C LEU A 154 6.06 -2.39 38.54
N LYS A 155 6.58 -3.50 39.08
CA LYS A 155 7.32 -4.51 38.31
C LYS A 155 6.33 -5.61 37.94
N PHE A 156 6.01 -5.71 36.65
CA PHE A 156 5.34 -6.90 36.13
C PHE A 156 6.40 -7.95 35.86
N ASN A 157 6.38 -9.01 36.67
CA ASN A 157 7.22 -10.17 36.47
C ASN A 157 6.41 -11.20 35.68
N PHE A 158 6.72 -11.37 34.40
CA PHE A 158 6.24 -12.53 33.68
C PHE A 158 7.24 -13.65 33.93
N ILE A 159 6.77 -14.73 34.55
CA ILE A 159 7.53 -15.96 34.68
C ILE A 159 6.87 -16.94 33.72
N PHE A 160 7.58 -17.28 32.65
CA PHE A 160 7.26 -18.48 31.90
C PHE A 160 8.26 -19.56 32.26
N THR A 161 7.72 -20.72 32.61
CA THR A 161 8.50 -21.84 33.11
C THR A 161 8.65 -22.83 31.98
N MET A 162 9.85 -22.94 31.43
CA MET A 162 10.16 -23.99 30.47
C MET A 162 10.45 -25.27 31.26
N ASN A 163 9.47 -26.17 31.29
CA ASN A 163 9.65 -27.50 31.87
C ASN A 163 10.33 -28.42 30.84
N ASN A 164 11.17 -29.35 31.30
CA ASN A 164 11.94 -30.24 30.41
C ASN A 164 11.01 -31.12 29.53
N TYR A 165 9.77 -31.30 29.97
CA TYR A 165 8.72 -32.05 29.25
C TYR A 165 7.96 -31.23 28.19
N SER A 166 8.04 -29.89 28.21
CA SER A 166 7.31 -29.01 27.27
C SER A 166 8.14 -28.55 26.07
N VAL A 167 9.46 -28.80 26.09
CA VAL A 167 10.35 -28.60 24.96
C VAL A 167 10.30 -29.84 24.08
N LYS A 168 9.66 -29.74 22.91
CA LYS A 168 9.83 -30.76 21.85
C LYS A 168 11.04 -30.38 21.02
N HIS A 169 12.00 -31.30 20.93
CA HIS A 169 13.16 -31.22 20.05
C HIS A 169 12.80 -31.86 18.69
N ASP A 170 13.11 -31.19 17.59
CA ASP A 170 13.18 -31.86 16.28
C ASP A 170 14.42 -32.75 16.28
N LEU A 171 14.22 -34.04 16.56
CA LEU A 171 15.26 -35.06 16.44
C LEU A 171 15.54 -35.30 14.94
N HIS A 172 16.54 -34.60 14.39
CA HIS A 172 17.36 -35.23 13.36
C HIS A 172 18.62 -35.75 14.03
N GLU A 173 18.66 -37.06 14.22
CA GLU A 173 19.85 -37.81 14.63
C GLU A 173 20.98 -37.54 13.62
N SER A 174 21.94 -36.71 14.03
CA SER A 174 23.36 -37.03 13.88
C SER A 174 24.18 -35.93 14.56
N GLU A 175 25.12 -36.40 15.37
CA GLU A 175 26.14 -35.67 16.10
C GLU A 175 26.58 -34.34 15.45
N ARG A 176 26.33 -33.20 16.11
CA ARG A 176 27.34 -32.19 16.50
C ARG A 176 26.70 -30.88 17.01
N SER A 177 27.21 -30.44 18.17
CA SER A 177 26.99 -29.18 18.88
C SER A 177 25.60 -28.94 19.47
N ILE A 178 25.55 -28.58 20.76
CA ILE A 178 24.34 -28.16 21.51
C ILE A 178 23.81 -26.79 21.00
N CYS A 179 24.55 -26.14 20.11
CA CYS A 179 24.17 -24.91 19.42
C CYS A 179 23.40 -25.25 18.13
N ASP A 180 22.46 -24.40 17.72
CA ASP A 180 21.56 -24.56 16.55
C ASP A 180 20.39 -25.55 16.69
N ILE A 181 20.03 -25.93 17.92
CA ILE A 181 18.82 -26.72 18.19
C ILE A 181 17.60 -25.80 18.18
N LYS A 182 16.56 -26.14 17.40
CA LYS A 182 15.26 -25.43 17.39
C LYS A 182 14.41 -25.89 18.57
N TYR A 183 13.93 -24.94 19.38
CA TYR A 183 13.09 -25.19 20.54
C TYR A 183 11.65 -24.75 20.26
N HIS A 184 10.66 -25.61 20.53
CA HIS A 184 9.24 -25.24 20.55
C HIS A 184 8.82 -24.78 21.95
N VAL A 185 8.51 -23.50 22.11
CA VAL A 185 8.09 -22.90 23.39
C VAL A 185 6.56 -22.75 23.39
N PRO A 186 5.80 -23.52 24.20
CA PRO A 186 4.36 -23.29 24.35
C PRO A 186 4.07 -21.95 25.04
N ILE A 187 3.12 -21.20 24.49
CA ILE A 187 2.61 -19.99 25.16
C ILE A 187 1.58 -20.43 26.20
N GLU A 188 1.98 -20.60 27.46
CA GLU A 188 1.00 -20.78 28.54
C GLU A 188 0.29 -19.44 28.82
N LYS A 189 -1.01 -19.53 29.14
CA LYS A 189 -1.87 -18.38 29.49
C LYS A 189 -1.11 -17.44 30.43
N THR A 190 -1.19 -16.14 30.15
CA THR A 190 -0.90 -15.08 31.13
C THR A 190 -1.70 -15.36 32.41
N LEU A 191 -1.02 -15.83 33.46
CA LEU A 191 -1.55 -15.68 34.81
C LEU A 191 -1.44 -14.19 35.15
N LEU A 192 -2.52 -13.45 34.92
CA LEU A 192 -2.79 -12.31 35.81
C LEU A 192 -3.06 -12.94 37.17
N ASN A 193 -2.18 -12.71 38.14
CA ASN A 193 -2.55 -12.93 39.52
C ASN A 193 -3.64 -11.91 39.85
N ASP A 194 -4.90 -12.35 39.81
CA ASP A 194 -6.08 -11.66 40.36
C ASP A 194 -5.96 -11.58 41.89
N THR A 195 -4.96 -10.85 42.37
CA THR A 195 -4.85 -10.45 43.77
C THR A 195 -4.28 -9.04 43.84
N LEU A 196 -5.04 -8.08 43.31
CA LEU A 196 -5.02 -6.70 43.77
C LEU A 196 -6.30 -6.02 43.28
N ASP A 197 -7.19 -5.74 44.23
CA ASP A 197 -8.28 -4.79 44.07
C ASP A 197 -7.68 -3.44 43.63
N ILE A 198 -7.90 -3.06 42.37
CA ILE A 198 -7.50 -1.76 41.84
C ILE A 198 -8.70 -0.82 41.93
N GLN A 199 -8.91 -0.23 43.11
CA GLN A 199 -9.56 1.09 43.21
C GLN A 199 -8.48 2.16 43.09
N GLN A 200 -7.97 2.41 41.87
CA GLN A 200 -7.51 3.73 41.35
C GLN A 200 -6.65 3.55 40.10
N SER A 201 -7.00 4.30 39.07
CA SER A 201 -6.33 4.37 37.76
C SER A 201 -4.95 5.03 37.86
N VAL A 202 -3.88 4.32 37.50
CA VAL A 202 -2.55 4.92 37.36
C VAL A 202 -2.05 4.78 35.93
N ASN A 203 -1.72 5.94 35.34
CA ASN A 203 -1.10 6.08 34.04
C ASN A 203 0.32 5.56 34.09
N ILE A 204 0.61 4.71 33.13
CA ILE A 204 1.79 3.87 33.10
C ILE A 204 2.58 4.47 31.86
N LYS A 205 3.92 4.74 31.92
CA LYS A 205 4.81 4.99 30.72
C LYS A 205 5.97 3.96 30.50
N CYS A 206 6.00 3.26 29.35
CA CYS A 206 7.04 2.26 28.98
C CYS A 206 8.07 2.86 28.00
N HIS A 207 9.36 2.57 28.17
CA HIS A 207 10.38 2.76 27.13
C HIS A 207 10.86 1.40 26.63
N ILE A 208 10.67 1.16 25.33
CA ILE A 208 11.03 -0.07 24.63
C ILE A 208 12.24 0.24 23.73
N ILE A 209 13.32 -0.52 23.87
CA ILE A 209 14.40 -0.54 22.90
C ILE A 209 14.02 -1.63 21.89
N CYS A 210 13.50 -1.20 20.74
CA CYS A 210 13.06 -2.09 19.68
C CYS A 210 14.26 -2.85 19.08
N SER A 211 14.44 -4.13 19.42
CA SER A 211 15.14 -5.10 18.58
C SER A 211 14.21 -5.60 17.48
N ILE A 212 14.75 -5.77 16.26
CA ILE A 212 14.04 -6.16 15.03
C ILE A 212 13.15 -7.39 15.29
N PRO A 213 11.81 -7.26 15.28
CA PRO A 213 10.96 -8.43 15.42
C PRO A 213 10.89 -9.15 14.07
N TYR A 214 11.62 -10.26 13.94
CA TYR A 214 11.17 -11.29 13.02
C TYR A 214 9.84 -11.83 13.60
N PHE A 215 8.74 -11.68 12.87
CA PHE A 215 7.47 -12.27 13.28
C PHE A 215 7.56 -13.78 13.02
N CYS A 216 7.88 -14.57 14.06
CA CYS A 216 7.85 -16.02 13.95
C CYS A 216 6.39 -16.51 13.89
N HIS A 217 6.03 -17.23 12.83
CA HIS A 217 4.76 -17.97 12.81
C HIS A 217 4.96 -19.32 13.48
N GLY A 218 4.38 -19.44 14.67
CA GLY A 218 4.22 -20.71 15.34
C GLY A 218 3.24 -21.64 14.64
N SER A 219 3.10 -22.86 15.17
CA SER A 219 1.99 -23.73 14.80
C SER A 219 0.66 -23.05 15.15
N ARG A 220 -0.15 -22.72 14.14
CA ARG A 220 -1.41 -21.98 14.28
C ARG A 220 -2.54 -22.92 14.68
N TYR A 221 -3.60 -22.37 15.28
CA TYR A 221 -4.77 -23.17 15.62
C TYR A 221 -5.52 -23.61 14.34
N PRO A 222 -5.92 -24.89 14.21
CA PRO A 222 -6.63 -25.36 13.01
C PRO A 222 -7.97 -24.64 12.80
N LYS A 223 -8.66 -24.25 13.88
CA LYS A 223 -9.91 -23.46 13.84
C LYS A 223 -9.70 -22.05 13.24
N GLN A 224 -8.46 -21.55 13.17
CA GLN A 224 -8.13 -20.24 12.60
C GLN A 224 -7.75 -20.30 11.11
N MET A 225 -7.68 -21.49 10.49
CA MET A 225 -7.38 -21.64 9.06
C MET A 225 -8.37 -20.90 8.16
N MET A 226 -9.62 -20.83 8.56
CA MET A 226 -10.65 -20.06 7.87
C MET A 226 -10.27 -18.57 7.78
N TYR A 227 -9.80 -17.95 8.87
CA TYR A 227 -9.41 -16.55 8.87
C TYR A 227 -8.17 -16.29 8.02
N ILE A 228 -7.19 -17.20 8.06
CA ILE A 228 -5.96 -17.14 7.24
C ILE A 228 -6.31 -17.10 5.75
N ILE A 229 -7.42 -17.71 5.33
CA ILE A 229 -7.91 -17.66 3.95
C ILE A 229 -8.73 -16.40 3.67
N PHE A 230 -9.59 -15.98 4.61
CA PHE A 230 -10.45 -14.81 4.42
C PHE A 230 -9.67 -13.49 4.35
N TYR A 231 -8.62 -13.30 5.14
CA TYR A 231 -7.80 -12.09 5.13
C TYR A 231 -7.24 -11.77 3.72
N PRO A 232 -6.51 -12.69 3.05
CA PRO A 232 -6.07 -12.52 1.67
C PRO A 232 -7.19 -12.23 0.68
N ILE A 233 -8.35 -12.88 0.81
CA ILE A 233 -9.47 -12.69 -0.13
C ILE A 233 -10.03 -11.27 -0.03
N LEU A 234 -10.32 -10.80 1.19
CA LEU A 234 -10.80 -9.43 1.41
C LEU A 234 -9.76 -8.39 1.01
N TYR A 235 -8.48 -8.66 1.31
CA TYR A 235 -7.37 -7.81 0.89
C TYR A 235 -7.27 -7.68 -0.63
N VAL A 236 -7.31 -8.81 -1.34
CA VAL A 236 -7.25 -8.85 -2.81
C VAL A 236 -8.45 -8.14 -3.41
N LEU A 237 -9.65 -8.43 -2.93
CA LEU A 237 -10.90 -7.82 -3.40
C LEU A 237 -10.93 -6.31 -3.17
N GLY A 238 -10.66 -5.85 -1.94
CA GLY A 238 -10.71 -4.43 -1.59
C GLY A 238 -9.68 -3.61 -2.37
N THR A 239 -8.44 -4.09 -2.46
CA THR A 239 -7.36 -3.41 -3.19
C THR A 239 -7.59 -3.41 -4.71
N ASN A 240 -8.16 -4.49 -5.25
CA ASN A 240 -8.57 -4.57 -6.64
C ASN A 240 -9.66 -3.54 -6.96
N LEU A 241 -10.72 -3.50 -6.16
CA LEU A 241 -11.82 -2.56 -6.35
C LEU A 241 -11.39 -1.10 -6.19
N LEU A 242 -10.47 -0.78 -5.26
CA LEU A 242 -9.82 0.53 -5.18
C LEU A 242 -9.07 0.90 -6.47
N SER A 243 -8.37 -0.07 -7.05
CA SER A 243 -7.65 0.12 -8.33
C SER A 243 -8.62 0.37 -9.49
N ILE A 244 -9.75 -0.33 -9.53
CA ILE A 244 -10.80 -0.09 -10.53
C ILE A 244 -11.47 1.27 -10.33
N GLY A 245 -11.65 1.70 -9.08
CA GLY A 245 -12.11 3.05 -8.74
C GLY A 245 -11.26 4.13 -9.39
N ASN A 246 -9.94 3.98 -9.45
CA ASN A 246 -9.05 4.91 -10.15
C ASN A 246 -9.33 4.98 -11.66
N VAL A 247 -9.58 3.83 -12.30
CA VAL A 247 -9.91 3.76 -13.75
C VAL A 247 -11.22 4.48 -14.03
N ILE A 248 -12.28 4.18 -13.26
CA ILE A 248 -13.59 4.83 -13.45
C ILE A 248 -13.52 6.30 -13.08
N GLY A 249 -12.75 6.67 -12.06
CA GLY A 249 -12.48 8.06 -11.70
C GLY A 249 -11.86 8.83 -12.87
N ALA A 250 -10.96 8.21 -13.65
CA ALA A 250 -10.46 8.80 -14.89
C ALA A 250 -11.57 8.99 -15.94
N SER A 251 -12.43 7.98 -16.14
CA SER A 251 -13.60 8.07 -17.03
C SER A 251 -14.57 9.19 -16.62
N ILE A 252 -14.83 9.36 -15.32
CA ILE A 252 -15.62 10.49 -14.78
C ILE A 252 -14.96 11.82 -15.17
N GLY A 253 -13.64 11.94 -14.97
CA GLY A 253 -12.90 13.15 -15.34
C GLY A 253 -13.01 13.48 -16.82
N PHE A 254 -12.82 12.51 -17.71
CA PHE A 254 -12.96 12.73 -19.16
C PHE A 254 -14.40 13.02 -19.57
N ALA A 255 -15.40 12.38 -18.94
CA ALA A 255 -16.80 12.62 -19.25
C ALA A 255 -17.31 13.98 -18.75
N SER A 256 -16.71 14.54 -17.70
CA SER A 256 -17.08 15.84 -17.14
C SER A 256 -16.39 17.03 -17.83
N LEU A 257 -15.20 16.83 -18.40
CA LEU A 257 -14.38 17.89 -19.01
C LEU A 257 -14.74 18.13 -20.49
N SER A 258 -14.66 19.39 -20.93
CA SER A 258 -14.82 19.75 -22.35
C SER A 258 -13.61 19.40 -23.21
N ARG A 259 -12.42 19.39 -22.61
CA ARG A 259 -11.16 19.15 -23.27
C ARG A 259 -10.29 18.22 -22.44
N ALA A 260 -9.71 17.20 -23.07
CA ALA A 260 -8.87 16.20 -22.42
C ALA A 260 -7.57 16.80 -21.85
N ASP A 261 -7.07 17.91 -22.40
CA ASP A 261 -5.86 18.59 -21.92
C ASP A 261 -5.99 19.15 -20.49
N LEU A 262 -7.21 19.40 -20.04
CA LEU A 262 -7.51 19.87 -18.68
C LEU A 262 -7.48 18.76 -17.63
N PHE A 263 -7.49 17.48 -18.04
CA PHE A 263 -7.54 16.33 -17.15
C PHE A 263 -6.38 16.33 -16.15
N GLY A 264 -5.16 16.55 -16.62
CA GLY A 264 -3.97 16.61 -15.77
C GLY A 264 -4.09 17.65 -14.65
N LYS A 265 -4.67 18.83 -14.94
CA LYS A 265 -4.89 19.89 -13.92
C LYS A 265 -5.88 19.49 -12.84
N GLN A 266 -6.82 18.60 -13.13
CA GLN A 266 -7.75 18.06 -12.14
C GLN A 266 -7.08 16.93 -11.35
N ARG A 267 -6.37 16.03 -12.04
CA ARG A 267 -5.75 14.84 -11.47
C ARG A 267 -4.67 15.14 -10.42
N VAL A 268 -3.95 16.25 -10.56
CA VAL A 268 -2.95 16.72 -9.57
C VAL A 268 -3.54 16.82 -8.16
N TRP A 269 -4.81 17.21 -8.01
CA TRP A 269 -5.47 17.30 -6.71
C TRP A 269 -5.61 15.95 -6.01
N GLY A 270 -5.63 14.85 -6.76
CA GLY A 270 -5.56 13.50 -6.19
C GLY A 270 -4.23 13.24 -5.48
N THR A 271 -3.11 13.61 -6.09
CA THR A 271 -1.78 13.47 -5.50
C THR A 271 -1.63 14.32 -4.24
N VAL A 272 -2.17 15.54 -4.25
CA VAL A 272 -2.20 16.41 -3.06
C VAL A 272 -2.99 15.76 -1.92
N GLY A 273 -4.17 15.21 -2.21
CA GLY A 273 -5.01 14.52 -1.22
C GLY A 273 -4.34 13.27 -0.64
N PHE A 274 -3.71 12.46 -1.49
CA PHE A 274 -2.98 11.26 -1.09
C PHE A 274 -1.88 11.59 -0.06
N GLY A 275 -0.97 12.53 -0.39
CA GLY A 275 0.17 12.84 0.47
C GLY A 275 -0.21 13.50 1.80
N ILE A 276 -1.09 14.51 1.76
CA ILE A 276 -1.52 15.22 2.98
C ILE A 276 -2.25 14.28 3.93
N THR A 277 -3.17 13.47 3.41
CA THR A 277 -4.01 12.62 4.26
C THR A 277 -3.24 11.41 4.78
N ALA A 278 -2.34 10.81 3.98
CA ALA A 278 -1.46 9.74 4.45
C ALA A 278 -0.56 10.22 5.61
N PHE A 279 -0.02 11.43 5.49
CA PHE A 279 0.75 12.07 6.56
C PHE A 279 -0.11 12.33 7.80
N ALA A 280 -1.30 12.93 7.62
CA ALA A 280 -2.20 13.22 8.73
C ALA A 280 -2.63 11.95 9.47
N ALA A 281 -3.00 10.89 8.75
CA ALA A 281 -3.36 9.60 9.35
C ALA A 281 -2.21 8.99 10.15
N SER A 282 -0.98 9.09 9.64
CA SER A 282 0.21 8.62 10.34
C SER A 282 0.50 9.40 11.63
N ARG A 283 0.28 10.72 11.63
CA ARG A 283 0.41 11.58 12.83
C ARG A 283 -0.66 11.29 13.87
N ILE A 284 -1.90 11.09 13.43
CA ILE A 284 -3.02 10.76 14.32
C ILE A 284 -2.79 9.37 14.94
N TYR A 285 -2.31 8.40 14.15
CA TYR A 285 -1.93 7.08 14.65
C TYR A 285 -0.85 7.16 15.74
N GLU A 286 0.15 8.03 15.61
CA GLU A 286 1.17 8.21 16.66
C GLU A 286 0.62 8.75 17.99
N TYR A 287 -0.50 9.47 17.96
CA TYR A 287 -1.13 9.97 19.17
C TYR A 287 -2.01 8.91 19.83
N PHE A 288 -2.82 8.20 19.04
CA PHE A 288 -3.79 7.21 19.55
C PHE A 288 -3.24 5.80 19.69
N HIS A 289 -2.11 5.48 19.04
CA HIS A 289 -1.49 4.16 18.96
C HIS A 289 -2.48 3.04 18.55
N SER A 290 -3.45 3.36 17.70
CA SER A 290 -4.53 2.46 17.32
C SER A 290 -4.69 2.36 15.82
N GLU A 291 -4.70 1.14 15.29
CA GLU A 291 -4.89 0.91 13.85
C GLU A 291 -6.29 1.33 13.37
N TYR A 292 -7.27 1.44 14.28
CA TYR A 292 -8.62 1.90 13.98
C TYR A 292 -8.67 3.35 13.45
N VAL A 293 -7.64 4.16 13.74
CA VAL A 293 -7.52 5.52 13.17
C VAL A 293 -7.62 5.49 11.65
N TYR A 294 -6.93 4.55 11.02
CA TYR A 294 -6.87 4.49 9.56
C TYR A 294 -8.21 4.10 8.95
N ILE A 295 -8.92 3.13 9.53
CA ILE A 295 -10.22 2.71 9.00
C ILE A 295 -11.30 3.77 9.23
N ILE A 296 -11.32 4.41 10.39
CA ILE A 296 -12.28 5.49 10.67
C ILE A 296 -12.07 6.66 9.71
N MET A 297 -10.82 7.07 9.49
CA MET A 297 -10.50 8.11 8.51
C MET A 297 -10.88 7.70 7.09
N PHE A 298 -10.57 6.46 6.70
CA PHE A 298 -10.94 5.92 5.39
C PHE A 298 -12.46 5.96 5.19
N ASP A 299 -13.26 5.47 6.14
CA ASP A 299 -14.72 5.40 6.05
C ASP A 299 -15.35 6.80 5.95
N ILE A 300 -14.90 7.76 6.76
CA ILE A 300 -15.36 9.15 6.70
C ILE A 300 -15.07 9.75 5.31
N ILE A 301 -13.85 9.60 4.81
CA ILE A 301 -13.46 10.16 3.51
C ILE A 301 -14.20 9.44 2.37
N ALA A 302 -14.42 8.12 2.48
CA ALA A 302 -15.17 7.35 1.49
C ALA A 302 -16.63 7.83 1.39
N ILE A 303 -17.29 8.05 2.53
CA ILE A 303 -18.64 8.62 2.58
C ILE A 303 -18.68 10.01 1.93
N LEU A 304 -17.75 10.90 2.30
CA LEU A 304 -17.64 12.22 1.70
C LEU A 304 -17.40 12.14 0.18
N THR A 305 -16.57 11.18 -0.27
CA THR A 305 -16.31 10.95 -1.69
C THR A 305 -17.58 10.51 -2.41
N ILE A 306 -18.37 9.59 -1.85
CA ILE A 306 -19.65 9.13 -2.43
C ILE A 306 -20.64 10.31 -2.55
N MET A 307 -20.74 11.13 -1.50
CA MET A 307 -21.58 12.33 -1.51
C MET A 307 -21.16 13.28 -2.63
N ILE A 308 -19.89 13.68 -2.70
CA ILE A 308 -19.40 14.62 -3.72
C ILE A 308 -19.53 14.04 -5.12
N THR A 309 -19.19 12.76 -5.32
CA THR A 309 -19.24 12.11 -6.65
C THR A 309 -20.66 12.10 -7.20
N SER A 310 -21.67 11.95 -6.34
CA SER A 310 -23.08 11.97 -6.75
C SER A 310 -23.52 13.32 -7.35
N PHE A 311 -22.82 14.41 -7.01
CA PHE A 311 -23.08 15.75 -7.53
C PHE A 311 -22.12 16.15 -8.67
N VAL A 312 -21.15 15.30 -9.04
CA VAL A 312 -20.25 15.59 -10.15
C VAL A 312 -21.05 15.59 -11.44
N PRO A 313 -21.11 16.72 -12.15
CA PRO A 313 -21.90 16.81 -13.35
C PRO A 313 -21.23 16.07 -14.50
N ILE A 314 -21.97 15.14 -15.10
CA ILE A 314 -21.56 14.44 -16.33
C ILE A 314 -22.23 15.13 -17.51
N ARG A 315 -21.44 15.47 -18.53
CA ARG A 315 -22.01 16.02 -19.76
C ARG A 315 -22.75 14.91 -20.51
N PRO A 316 -24.03 15.09 -20.88
CA PRO A 316 -24.66 14.17 -21.81
C PRO A 316 -23.90 14.25 -23.13
N VAL A 317 -23.38 13.11 -23.59
CA VAL A 317 -22.74 13.02 -24.91
C VAL A 317 -23.84 13.13 -25.96
N GLU A 318 -23.99 14.31 -26.56
CA GLU A 318 -24.81 14.48 -27.77
C GLU A 318 -24.18 13.67 -28.90
N MET A 319 -24.86 12.60 -29.31
CA MET A 319 -24.43 11.77 -30.42
C MET A 319 -24.93 12.41 -31.72
N THR A 320 -24.10 13.20 -32.39
CA THR A 320 -24.32 13.45 -33.83
C THR A 320 -24.11 12.13 -34.59
N ASP A 321 -25.04 11.73 -35.46
CA ASP A 321 -25.00 10.48 -36.23
C ASP A 321 -23.70 10.29 -37.06
N ASN A 322 -22.95 11.36 -37.32
CA ASN A 322 -21.62 11.31 -37.93
C ASN A 322 -20.56 10.60 -37.07
N ASN A 323 -20.73 10.51 -35.75
CA ASN A 323 -19.80 9.81 -34.85
C ASN A 323 -20.07 8.29 -34.78
N LYS A 324 -21.26 7.82 -35.16
CA LYS A 324 -21.52 6.36 -35.29
C LYS A 324 -20.69 5.73 -36.42
N LYS A 325 -20.33 6.50 -37.45
CA LYS A 325 -19.51 6.04 -38.58
C LYS A 325 -17.99 6.14 -38.33
N LYS A 326 -17.54 6.87 -37.31
CA LYS A 326 -16.11 7.20 -37.14
C LYS A 326 -15.27 6.25 -36.29
N GLN A 327 -15.85 5.19 -35.73
CA GLN A 327 -15.02 4.18 -35.05
C GLN A 327 -15.70 2.81 -35.03
N LYS A 328 -15.66 2.10 -36.16
CA LYS A 328 -15.59 0.63 -36.06
C LYS A 328 -14.24 0.34 -35.42
N PHE A 329 -14.24 -0.18 -34.20
CA PHE A 329 -13.05 -0.73 -33.58
C PHE A 329 -12.57 -1.90 -34.45
N ASP A 330 -11.59 -1.62 -35.30
CA ASP A 330 -10.99 -2.63 -36.16
C ASP A 330 -9.81 -3.27 -35.42
N LEU A 331 -10.05 -4.49 -34.94
CA LEU A 331 -9.06 -5.27 -34.22
C LEU A 331 -7.80 -5.51 -35.08
N SER A 332 -7.93 -5.52 -36.41
CA SER A 332 -6.79 -5.70 -37.32
C SER A 332 -5.86 -4.47 -37.34
N ILE A 333 -6.41 -3.25 -37.22
CA ILE A 333 -5.63 -2.01 -37.10
C ILE A 333 -4.87 -2.01 -35.77
N LEU A 334 -5.49 -2.49 -34.69
CA LEU A 334 -4.81 -2.61 -33.40
C LEU A 334 -3.67 -3.65 -33.45
N ILE A 335 -3.92 -4.82 -34.04
CA ILE A 335 -2.90 -5.87 -34.18
C ILE A 335 -1.73 -5.39 -35.05
N SER A 336 -2.01 -4.67 -36.15
CA SER A 336 -0.95 -4.10 -37.00
C SER A 336 -0.16 -2.99 -36.30
N LEU A 337 -0.81 -2.18 -35.45
CA LEU A 337 -0.15 -1.17 -34.62
C LEU A 337 0.79 -1.81 -33.60
N LEU A 338 0.36 -2.87 -32.92
CA LEU A 338 1.16 -3.61 -31.92
C LEU A 338 2.39 -4.30 -32.53
N LYS A 339 2.40 -4.55 -33.84
CA LYS A 339 3.56 -5.11 -34.55
C LYS A 339 4.63 -4.07 -34.88
N LYS A 340 4.37 -2.76 -34.71
CA LYS A 340 5.36 -1.71 -34.98
C LYS A 340 6.45 -1.72 -33.90
N VAL A 341 7.71 -1.64 -34.34
CA VAL A 341 8.87 -1.65 -33.43
C VAL A 341 8.79 -0.51 -32.40
N ASP A 342 8.40 0.69 -32.81
CA ASP A 342 8.27 1.84 -31.89
C ASP A 342 7.25 1.60 -30.78
N VAL A 343 6.14 0.92 -31.10
CA VAL A 343 5.11 0.55 -30.13
C VAL A 343 5.66 -0.53 -29.20
N LEU A 344 6.34 -1.54 -29.73
CA LEU A 344 6.93 -2.60 -28.92
C LEU A 344 7.96 -2.03 -27.92
N VAL A 345 8.87 -1.16 -28.36
CA VAL A 345 9.85 -0.50 -27.48
C VAL A 345 9.16 0.33 -26.40
N PHE A 346 8.11 1.07 -26.76
CA PHE A 346 7.30 1.82 -25.80
C PHE A 346 6.63 0.90 -24.77
N LEU A 347 5.96 -0.17 -25.21
CA LEU A 347 5.29 -1.11 -24.32
C LEU A 347 6.29 -1.85 -23.42
N SER A 348 7.45 -2.28 -23.95
CA SER A 348 8.54 -2.86 -23.16
C SER A 348 9.05 -1.89 -22.09
N THR A 349 9.20 -0.60 -22.42
CA THR A 349 9.58 0.44 -21.44
C THR A 349 8.57 0.52 -20.30
N THR A 350 7.26 0.53 -20.62
CA THR A 350 6.19 0.54 -19.60
C THR A 350 6.11 -0.74 -18.79
N PHE A 351 6.49 -1.88 -19.38
CA PHE A 351 6.56 -3.16 -18.68
C PHE A 351 7.67 -3.18 -17.62
N VAL A 352 8.89 -2.77 -17.97
CA VAL A 352 10.03 -2.67 -17.04
C VAL A 352 9.72 -1.71 -15.89
N TRP A 353 9.01 -0.61 -16.19
CA TRP A 353 8.49 0.28 -15.16
C TRP A 353 7.51 -0.43 -14.22
N GLY A 354 6.51 -1.12 -14.76
CA GLY A 354 5.53 -1.88 -13.97
C GLY A 354 6.18 -2.90 -13.05
N MET A 355 7.24 -3.57 -13.52
CA MET A 355 8.05 -4.50 -12.73
C MET A 355 8.75 -3.79 -11.58
N SER A 356 9.48 -2.70 -11.86
CA SER A 356 10.21 -1.92 -10.86
C SER A 356 9.28 -1.36 -9.78
N PHE A 357 8.14 -0.79 -10.19
CA PHE A 357 7.14 -0.26 -9.26
C PHE A 357 6.45 -1.38 -8.46
N GLY A 358 6.24 -2.54 -9.08
CA GLY A 358 5.66 -3.73 -8.46
C GLY A 358 6.54 -4.34 -7.36
N CYS A 359 7.84 -4.45 -7.57
CA CYS A 359 8.79 -4.92 -6.57
C CYS A 359 8.91 -3.97 -5.39
N MET A 360 8.69 -2.67 -5.62
CA MET A 360 8.97 -1.65 -4.63
C MET A 360 7.75 -1.30 -3.75
N PHE A 361 6.63 -0.89 -4.35
CA PHE A 361 5.56 -0.21 -3.64
C PHE A 361 4.84 -1.06 -2.55
N PRO A 362 4.50 -2.35 -2.78
CA PRO A 362 3.81 -3.17 -1.78
C PRO A 362 4.69 -3.56 -0.58
N TYR A 363 6.01 -3.64 -0.78
CA TYR A 363 6.96 -4.09 0.24
C TYR A 363 7.62 -2.93 0.98
N LEU A 364 7.52 -1.70 0.46
CA LEU A 364 8.14 -0.53 1.06
C LEU A 364 7.71 -0.30 2.52
N GLY A 365 6.42 -0.46 2.82
CA GLY A 365 5.91 -0.35 4.19
C GLY A 365 6.48 -1.45 5.10
N LEU A 366 6.50 -2.70 4.62
CA LEU A 366 7.05 -3.85 5.35
C LEU A 366 8.55 -3.67 5.64
N TYR A 367 9.29 -3.13 4.69
CA TYR A 367 10.72 -2.89 4.79
C TYR A 367 11.06 -1.76 5.80
N ILE A 368 10.30 -0.67 5.79
CA ILE A 368 10.44 0.41 6.78
C ILE A 368 10.12 -0.11 8.18
N ASP A 369 9.15 -1.00 8.31
CA ASP A 369 8.78 -1.63 9.58
C ASP A 369 9.88 -2.53 10.14
N GLU A 370 10.66 -3.18 9.28
CA GLU A 370 11.81 -3.99 9.71
C GLU A 370 12.99 -3.12 10.19
N ILE A 371 13.22 -1.97 9.54
CA ILE A 371 14.36 -1.10 9.86
C ILE A 371 14.04 -0.14 11.02
N ALA A 372 12.78 0.24 11.17
CA ALA A 372 12.33 1.24 12.14
C ALA A 372 11.00 0.88 12.79
N PRO A 373 10.88 -0.28 13.46
CA PRO A 373 9.60 -0.77 13.98
C PRO A 373 8.90 0.22 14.93
N CYS A 374 9.66 0.89 15.80
CA CYS A 374 9.15 1.90 16.73
C CYS A 374 8.58 3.17 16.05
N HIS A 375 8.97 3.47 14.80
CA HIS A 375 8.60 4.70 14.09
C HIS A 375 8.10 4.45 12.66
N SER A 376 7.74 3.20 12.32
CA SER A 376 7.53 2.79 10.93
C SER A 376 6.40 3.59 10.27
N ARG A 377 5.30 3.76 11.02
CA ARG A 377 4.11 4.51 10.56
C ARG A 377 4.44 5.98 10.35
N SER A 378 5.31 6.51 11.20
CA SER A 378 5.78 7.88 11.11
C SER A 378 6.45 8.19 9.79
N ILE A 379 7.40 7.32 9.47
CA ILE A 379 8.29 7.44 8.33
C ILE A 379 7.50 7.22 7.06
N ILE A 380 6.56 6.26 7.04
CA ILE A 380 5.65 6.04 5.92
C ILE A 380 4.86 7.32 5.61
N GLY A 381 4.25 7.96 6.62
CA GLY A 381 3.51 9.21 6.42
C GLY A 381 4.36 10.34 5.84
N TRP A 382 5.56 10.55 6.38
CA TRP A 382 6.50 11.56 5.86
C TRP A 382 6.98 11.23 4.44
N MET A 383 7.30 9.97 4.18
CA MET A 383 7.76 9.49 2.89
C MET A 383 6.71 9.78 1.83
N LEU A 384 5.46 9.38 2.05
CA LEU A 384 4.38 9.58 1.07
C LEU A 384 4.10 11.06 0.81
N LEU A 385 4.22 11.92 1.82
CA LEU A 385 4.12 13.37 1.64
C LEU A 385 5.24 13.90 0.74
N VAL A 386 6.49 13.48 0.97
CA VAL A 386 7.63 13.85 0.14
C VAL A 386 7.48 13.32 -1.29
N SER A 387 6.99 12.10 -1.48
CA SER A 387 6.66 11.54 -2.80
C SER A 387 5.64 12.42 -3.53
N SER A 388 4.55 12.78 -2.85
CA SER A 388 3.47 13.59 -3.41
C SER A 388 3.92 15.01 -3.76
N ILE A 389 4.72 15.66 -2.90
CA ILE A 389 5.31 16.97 -3.21
C ILE A 389 6.18 16.88 -4.47
N SER A 390 7.04 15.86 -4.52
CA SER A 390 7.92 15.62 -5.67
C SER A 390 7.14 15.36 -6.96
N GLU A 391 6.04 14.61 -6.89
CA GLU A 391 5.14 14.34 -8.01
C GLU A 391 4.42 15.60 -8.51
N VAL A 392 3.92 16.46 -7.62
CA VAL A 392 3.27 17.72 -8.00
C VAL A 392 4.26 18.65 -8.71
N ILE A 393 5.49 18.76 -8.21
CA ILE A 393 6.56 19.53 -8.85
C ILE A 393 6.87 18.93 -10.23
N ALA A 394 6.95 17.60 -10.34
CA ALA A 394 7.18 16.92 -11.61
C ALA A 394 6.08 17.22 -12.63
N PHE A 395 4.79 17.15 -12.27
CA PHE A 395 3.71 17.48 -13.20
C PHE A 395 3.77 18.91 -13.74
N TYR A 396 4.25 19.86 -12.93
CA TYR A 396 4.44 21.24 -13.37
C TYR A 396 5.60 21.38 -14.37
N PHE A 397 6.72 20.69 -14.15
CA PHE A 397 7.92 20.78 -14.99
C PHE A 397 8.01 19.74 -16.11
N ALA A 398 7.15 18.71 -16.12
CA ALA A 398 7.30 17.54 -16.99
C ALA A 398 7.46 17.88 -18.47
N ARG A 399 6.55 18.69 -19.03
CA ARG A 399 6.62 19.08 -20.44
C ARG A 399 7.89 19.86 -20.78
N ARG A 400 8.41 20.68 -19.85
CA ARG A 400 9.66 21.43 -20.05
C ARG A 400 10.85 20.47 -20.08
N VAL A 401 10.89 19.52 -19.14
CA VAL A 401 11.95 18.50 -19.07
C VAL A 401 11.94 17.62 -20.31
N ILE A 402 10.77 17.11 -20.72
CA ILE A 402 10.63 16.23 -21.90
C ILE A 402 11.01 16.97 -23.19
N LYS A 403 10.60 18.24 -23.33
CA LYS A 403 10.96 19.05 -24.50
C LYS A 403 12.46 19.39 -24.54
N PHE A 404 13.08 19.64 -23.39
CA PHE A 404 14.49 20.00 -23.29
C PHE A 404 15.42 18.80 -23.51
N CYS A 405 15.16 17.68 -22.82
CA CYS A 405 15.98 16.47 -22.92
C CYS A 405 15.64 15.60 -24.13
N GLY A 406 14.43 15.73 -24.67
CA GLY A 406 13.85 14.78 -25.61
C GLY A 406 13.32 13.51 -24.92
N ILE A 407 12.45 12.78 -25.62
CA ILE A 407 11.75 11.59 -25.11
C ILE A 407 12.74 10.48 -24.73
N ASN A 408 13.73 10.19 -25.58
CA ASN A 408 14.66 9.07 -25.38
C ASN A 408 15.56 9.27 -24.16
N LEU A 409 16.16 10.46 -24.00
CA LEU A 409 16.99 10.79 -22.83
C LEU A 409 16.15 10.83 -21.55
N SER A 410 14.91 11.34 -21.63
CA SER A 410 13.97 11.33 -20.50
C SER A 410 13.69 9.90 -20.01
N SER A 411 13.50 8.94 -20.92
CA SER A 411 13.35 7.52 -20.57
C SER A 411 14.59 6.96 -19.85
N ILE A 412 15.80 7.28 -20.32
CA ILE A 412 17.05 6.84 -19.68
C ILE A 412 17.18 7.41 -18.26
N LEU A 413 16.90 8.71 -18.08
CA LEU A 413 16.94 9.37 -16.77
C LEU A 413 15.96 8.74 -15.77
N ILE A 414 14.78 8.31 -16.23
CA ILE A 414 13.80 7.62 -15.39
C ILE A 414 14.35 6.26 -14.92
N PHE A 415 14.93 5.46 -15.81
CA PHE A 415 15.50 4.17 -15.41
C PHE A 415 16.72 4.33 -14.50
N LEU A 416 17.56 5.34 -14.76
CA LEU A 416 18.66 5.70 -13.87
C LEU A 416 18.14 6.09 -12.48
N ALA A 417 17.06 6.88 -12.40
CA ALA A 417 16.44 7.23 -11.14
C ALA A 417 15.86 6.02 -10.39
N PHE A 418 15.32 5.01 -11.08
CA PHE A 418 14.97 3.73 -10.45
C PHE A 418 16.18 3.00 -9.89
N ALA A 419 17.25 2.85 -10.68
CA ALA A 419 18.47 2.16 -10.24
C ALA A 419 19.09 2.85 -9.01
N LEU A 420 19.21 4.18 -9.05
CA LEU A 420 19.72 4.96 -7.93
C LEU A 420 18.81 4.87 -6.70
N ARG A 421 17.49 4.76 -6.88
CA ARG A 421 16.55 4.58 -5.77
C ARG A 421 16.71 3.22 -5.09
N PHE A 422 16.83 2.14 -5.86
CA PHE A 422 17.09 0.81 -5.30
C PHE A 422 18.45 0.74 -4.60
N PHE A 423 19.49 1.31 -5.22
CA PHE A 423 20.82 1.42 -4.61
C PHE A 423 20.74 2.25 -3.32
N GLY A 424 20.00 3.37 -3.36
CA GLY A 424 19.71 4.21 -2.21
C GLY A 424 19.12 3.41 -1.06
N TYR A 425 18.06 2.63 -1.28
CA TYR A 425 17.46 1.79 -0.25
C TYR A 425 18.45 0.78 0.34
N TYR A 426 19.33 0.19 -0.47
CA TYR A 426 20.34 -0.75 0.03
C TYR A 426 21.34 -0.12 1.03
N PHE A 427 21.73 1.14 0.86
CA PHE A 427 22.69 1.81 1.76
C PHE A 427 22.08 2.46 2.99
N ILE A 428 20.74 2.56 3.06
CA ILE A 428 20.11 3.24 4.18
C ILE A 428 20.23 2.39 5.45
N ARG A 429 21.03 2.89 6.39
CA ARG A 429 21.14 2.33 7.74
C ARG A 429 20.34 3.11 8.78
N LYS A 430 20.03 4.39 8.53
CA LYS A 430 19.19 5.21 9.44
C LYS A 430 17.86 5.55 8.77
N PRO A 431 16.72 5.43 9.47
CA PRO A 431 15.40 5.49 8.83
C PRO A 431 15.05 6.84 8.16
N TYR A 432 15.66 7.95 8.58
CA TYR A 432 15.37 9.27 8.00
C TYR A 432 15.96 9.46 6.59
N TRP A 433 16.97 8.68 6.20
CA TRP A 433 17.56 8.74 4.86
C TRP A 433 16.65 8.17 3.76
N TYR A 434 15.49 7.60 4.11
CA TYR A 434 14.45 7.26 3.12
C TYR A 434 13.85 8.49 2.46
N LEU A 435 13.72 9.61 3.19
CA LEU A 435 13.02 10.79 2.69
C LEU A 435 13.73 11.42 1.47
N PRO A 436 15.05 11.63 1.47
CA PRO A 436 15.75 12.13 0.29
C PRO A 436 15.72 11.15 -0.89
N VAL A 437 15.83 9.84 -0.64
CA VAL A 437 15.73 8.84 -1.73
C VAL A 437 14.34 8.84 -2.35
N GLU A 438 13.32 9.13 -1.56
CA GLU A 438 11.94 9.22 -2.02
C GLU A 438 11.68 10.38 -2.98
N THR A 439 12.48 11.45 -2.97
CA THR A 439 12.31 12.57 -3.93
C THR A 439 12.51 12.13 -5.38
N MET A 440 13.19 11.01 -5.62
CA MET A 440 13.32 10.39 -6.95
C MET A 440 11.96 9.95 -7.53
N HIS A 441 10.90 9.91 -6.72
CA HIS A 441 9.52 9.77 -7.18
C HIS A 441 9.12 10.85 -8.22
N PHE A 442 9.79 12.01 -8.20
CA PHE A 442 9.73 13.02 -9.26
C PHE A 442 9.89 12.40 -10.66
N PHE A 443 10.93 11.59 -10.88
CA PHE A 443 11.20 10.94 -12.15
C PHE A 443 10.37 9.67 -12.32
N ASN A 444 10.39 8.81 -11.28
CA ASN A 444 9.85 7.45 -11.34
C ASN A 444 8.33 7.38 -11.52
N PHE A 445 7.61 8.44 -11.17
CA PHE A 445 6.16 8.53 -11.35
C PHE A 445 5.75 9.82 -12.05
N GLY A 446 6.22 10.98 -11.57
CA GLY A 446 5.77 12.29 -12.06
C GLY A 446 6.09 12.55 -13.54
N ILE A 447 7.38 12.55 -13.91
CA ILE A 447 7.81 12.74 -15.32
C ILE A 447 7.32 11.58 -16.18
N LEU A 448 7.47 10.36 -15.69
CA LEU A 448 7.11 9.15 -16.43
C LEU A 448 5.63 9.09 -16.82
N TYR A 449 4.72 9.47 -15.92
CA TYR A 449 3.28 9.47 -16.20
C TYR A 449 2.94 10.40 -17.38
N VAL A 450 3.56 11.59 -17.44
CA VAL A 450 3.38 12.53 -18.55
C VAL A 450 4.04 12.03 -19.82
N LEU A 451 5.23 11.44 -19.71
CA LEU A 451 5.96 10.85 -20.84
C LEU A 451 5.15 9.74 -21.53
N ILE A 452 4.48 8.88 -20.76
CA ILE A 452 3.64 7.80 -21.31
C ILE A 452 2.45 8.35 -22.07
N ALA A 453 1.76 9.35 -21.52
CA ALA A 453 0.64 10.00 -22.19
C ALA A 453 1.08 10.66 -23.50
N GLU A 454 2.16 11.44 -23.47
CA GLU A 454 2.69 12.13 -24.64
C GLU A 454 3.23 11.16 -25.70
N ARG A 455 3.94 10.10 -25.28
CA ARG A 455 4.46 9.09 -26.21
C ARG A 455 3.33 8.30 -26.88
N ALA A 456 2.30 7.92 -26.12
CA ALA A 456 1.14 7.24 -26.68
C ALA A 456 0.38 8.14 -27.69
N ASP A 457 0.23 9.43 -27.40
CA ASP A 457 -0.35 10.41 -28.32
C ASP A 457 0.46 10.54 -29.62
N THR A 458 1.80 10.51 -29.54
CA THR A 458 2.67 10.64 -30.73
C THR A 458 2.74 9.40 -31.61
N ILE A 459 2.69 8.20 -31.03
CA ILE A 459 2.83 6.94 -31.77
C ILE A 459 1.48 6.44 -32.30
N ALA A 460 0.40 6.71 -31.56
CA ALA A 460 -0.91 6.19 -31.94
C ALA A 460 -1.47 6.92 -33.17
N PRO A 461 -2.08 6.19 -34.12
CA PRO A 461 -2.82 6.81 -35.21
C PRO A 461 -4.05 7.59 -34.67
N PRO A 462 -4.57 8.56 -35.43
CA PRO A 462 -5.70 9.38 -35.00
C PRO A 462 -6.87 8.54 -34.50
N GLY A 463 -7.30 8.79 -33.26
CA GLY A 463 -8.40 8.06 -32.62
C GLY A 463 -7.99 6.82 -31.81
N LEU A 464 -6.74 6.35 -31.87
CA LEU A 464 -6.28 5.17 -31.11
C LEU A 464 -5.38 5.50 -29.90
N SER A 465 -5.09 6.78 -29.64
CA SER A 465 -4.22 7.17 -28.52
C SER A 465 -4.74 6.69 -27.16
N GLY A 466 -6.03 6.91 -26.87
CA GLY A 466 -6.63 6.45 -25.62
C GLY A 466 -6.51 4.93 -25.42
N THR A 467 -6.66 4.16 -26.51
CA THR A 467 -6.46 2.70 -26.49
C THR A 467 -5.01 2.33 -26.18
N LEU A 468 -4.04 3.00 -26.80
CA LEU A 468 -2.62 2.74 -26.57
C LEU A 468 -2.19 3.13 -25.15
N GLN A 469 -2.70 4.25 -24.61
CA GLN A 469 -2.52 4.65 -23.21
C GLN A 469 -3.12 3.61 -22.26
N GLY A 470 -4.32 3.10 -22.55
CA GLY A 470 -4.97 2.05 -21.77
C GLY A 470 -4.16 0.74 -21.75
N ILE A 471 -3.63 0.31 -22.89
CA ILE A 471 -2.76 -0.87 -22.99
C ILE A 471 -1.47 -0.66 -22.18
N ALA A 472 -0.79 0.48 -22.35
CA ALA A 472 0.41 0.82 -21.59
C ALA A 472 0.17 0.84 -20.07
N HIS A 473 -0.97 1.39 -19.63
CA HIS A 473 -1.36 1.40 -18.22
C HIS A 473 -1.67 0.00 -17.71
N GLY A 474 -2.35 -0.84 -18.50
CA GLY A 474 -2.62 -2.24 -18.18
C GLY A 474 -1.36 -3.10 -18.10
N ILE A 475 -0.38 -2.86 -18.97
CA ILE A 475 0.94 -3.48 -18.89
C ILE A 475 1.67 -3.03 -17.62
N THR A 476 1.67 -1.73 -17.32
CA THR A 476 2.35 -1.22 -16.13
C THR A 476 1.74 -1.74 -14.84
N HIS A 477 0.43 -1.54 -14.65
CA HIS A 477 -0.24 -1.80 -13.38
C HIS A 477 -0.76 -3.24 -13.25
N GLY A 478 -0.80 -4.00 -14.35
CA GLY A 478 -1.10 -5.43 -14.39
C GLY A 478 0.16 -6.26 -14.66
N LEU A 479 0.45 -6.55 -15.93
CA LEU A 479 1.45 -7.54 -16.36
C LEU A 479 2.85 -7.32 -15.77
N GLY A 480 3.36 -6.09 -15.77
CA GLY A 480 4.66 -5.74 -15.20
C GLY A 480 4.74 -6.06 -13.71
N LYS A 481 3.63 -5.87 -12.97
CA LYS A 481 3.58 -6.21 -11.54
C LYS A 481 3.45 -7.70 -11.26
N ILE A 482 3.14 -8.55 -12.25
CA ILE A 482 2.98 -10.01 -12.07
C ILE A 482 4.33 -10.71 -11.98
N ILE A 483 5.28 -10.33 -12.82
CA ILE A 483 6.58 -11.00 -12.95
C ILE A 483 7.51 -10.41 -11.88
N ARG A 484 7.35 -10.89 -10.64
CA ARG A 484 8.17 -10.56 -9.47
C ARG A 484 8.79 -11.85 -8.95
N ASN A 485 9.94 -12.26 -9.48
CA ASN A 485 10.78 -13.29 -8.88
C ASN A 485 12.12 -12.68 -8.52
#